data_AF-A0A350DI11-F1
#
_entry.id   AF-A0A350DI11-F1
#
_cell.length_a   1.000
_cell.length_b   1.000
_cell.length_c   1.000
_cell.angle_alpha   90.00
_cell.angle_beta   90.00
_cell.angle_gamma   90.00
#
_symmetry.space_group_name_H-M   'P 1'
#
loop_
_entity.id
_entity.type
_entity.pdbx_description
1 polymer ?
#
loop_
_entity_poly.entity_id
_entity_poly.type
_entity_poly.pdbx_seq_one_letter_code
_entity_poly.pdbx_strand_id
1 'polypeptide(L)'
;SEQDNLQAVATNLLAFFADESCGQCTPCRVGSEKMLSLLEQPTWDVQALTRLAQVMQDASICGLGQAAPNPVLGLLKDFRPALA
;
A
#
# COMPACT_ATOMS: atom_id res chain seq x y z
N SER A 1 -3.27 -2.08 20.30
CA SER A 1 -4.50 -2.29 21.09
C SER A 1 -5.54 -2.90 20.18
N GLU A 2 -6.54 -3.65 20.68
CA GLU A 2 -7.68 -4.08 19.83
C GLU A 2 -8.58 -2.91 19.39
N GLN A 3 -8.24 -1.69 19.81
CA GLN A 3 -8.91 -0.44 19.46
C GLN A 3 -8.30 0.26 18.24
N ASP A 4 -7.21 -0.27 17.67
CA ASP A 4 -6.49 0.41 16.58
C ASP A 4 -7.21 0.24 15.25
N ASN A 5 -7.41 1.34 14.51
CA ASN A 5 -7.95 1.29 13.14
C ASN A 5 -6.84 0.93 12.15
N LEU A 6 -6.74 -0.36 11.80
CA LEU A 6 -5.68 -0.87 10.93
C LEU A 6 -5.73 -0.31 9.50
N GLN A 7 -6.92 0.00 8.98
CA GLN A 7 -7.05 0.67 7.67
C GLN A 7 -6.45 2.08 7.73
N ALA A 8 -6.73 2.83 8.78
CA ALA A 8 -6.15 4.16 8.98
C ALA A 8 -4.62 4.09 9.13
N VAL A 9 -4.11 3.08 9.85
CA VAL A 9 -2.66 2.85 9.97
C VAL A 9 -2.02 2.56 8.61
N ALA A 10 -2.60 1.63 7.83
CA ALA A 10 -2.07 1.29 6.51
C ALA A 10 -2.10 2.48 5.55
N THR A 11 -3.19 3.26 5.56
CA THR A 11 -3.34 4.46 4.73
C THR A 11 -2.32 5.53 5.13
N ASN A 12 -2.11 5.76 6.43
CA ASN A 12 -1.11 6.72 6.90
C ASN A 12 0.32 6.31 6.53
N LEU A 13 0.66 5.02 6.64
CA LEU A 13 1.97 4.52 6.21
C LEU A 13 2.19 4.68 4.70
N LEU A 14 1.17 4.39 3.89
CA LEU A 14 1.26 4.62 2.44
C LEU A 14 1.38 6.09 2.06
N ALA A 15 0.67 6.98 2.77
CA ALA A 15 0.78 8.43 2.58
C ALA A 15 2.23 8.90 2.84
N PHE A 16 2.85 8.42 3.91
CA PHE A 16 4.27 8.65 4.18
C PHE A 16 5.16 8.17 3.02
N PHE A 17 4.94 6.96 2.48
CA PHE A 17 5.73 6.46 1.34
C PHE A 17 5.49 7.25 0.04
N ALA A 18 4.30 7.83 -0.15
CA ALA A 18 4.02 8.71 -1.27
C ALA A 18 4.78 10.04 -1.11
N ASP A 19 4.73 10.65 0.08
CA ASP A 19 5.40 11.91 0.39
C ASP A 19 6.94 11.80 0.35
N GLU A 20 7.50 10.69 0.83
CA GLU A 20 8.95 10.42 0.83
C GLU A 20 9.47 9.85 -0.49
N SER A 21 8.62 9.74 -1.52
CA SER A 21 9.07 9.28 -2.82
C SER A 21 10.07 10.28 -3.43
N CYS A 22 11.28 9.82 -3.75
CA CYS A 22 12.25 10.63 -4.48
C CYS A 22 11.85 10.89 -5.96
N GLY A 23 10.79 10.24 -6.44
CA GLY A 23 10.23 10.43 -7.78
C GLY A 23 10.94 9.66 -8.92
N GLN A 24 12.06 8.99 -8.66
CA GLN A 24 12.90 8.40 -9.71
C GLN A 24 12.27 7.20 -10.44
N CYS A 25 11.49 6.36 -9.73
CA CYS A 25 10.82 5.22 -10.34
C CYS A 25 9.30 5.39 -10.30
N THR A 26 8.65 5.19 -11.46
CA THR A 26 7.19 5.19 -11.61
C THR A 26 6.46 4.28 -10.62
N PRO A 27 6.87 3.02 -10.39
CA PRO A 27 6.18 2.16 -9.42
C PRO A 27 6.12 2.76 -8.01
N CYS A 28 7.17 3.43 -7.53
CA CYS A 28 7.13 4.09 -6.23
C CYS A 28 6.28 5.38 -6.27
N ARG A 29 6.59 6.31 -7.19
CA ARG A 29 5.93 7.63 -7.23
C ARG A 29 4.42 7.53 -7.49
N VAL A 30 4.04 6.80 -8.54
CA VAL A 30 2.63 6.69 -8.97
C VAL A 30 1.94 5.52 -8.29
N GLY A 31 2.67 4.44 -7.97
CA GLY A 31 2.07 3.27 -7.34
C GLY A 31 1.62 3.53 -5.91
N SER A 32 2.37 4.30 -5.11
CA SER A 32 1.95 4.66 -3.75
C SER A 32 0.64 5.45 -3.75
N GLU A 33 0.52 6.48 -4.58
CA GLU A 33 -0.72 7.25 -4.77
C GLU A 33 -1.87 6.37 -5.28
N LYS A 34 -1.60 5.51 -6.28
CA LYS A 34 -2.62 4.61 -6.82
C LYS A 34 -3.11 3.62 -5.78
N MET A 35 -2.22 3.14 -4.91
CA MET A 35 -2.58 2.20 -3.84
C MET A 35 -3.44 2.87 -2.77
N LEU A 36 -3.17 4.13 -2.42
CA LEU A 36 -4.05 4.94 -1.56
C LEU A 36 -5.47 5.03 -2.16
N SER A 37 -5.59 5.43 -3.42
CA SER A 37 -6.90 5.55 -4.08
C SER A 37 -7.67 4.22 -4.16
N LEU A 38 -6.97 3.08 -4.16
CA LEU A 38 -7.60 1.75 -4.12
C LEU A 38 -8.10 1.39 -2.71
N LEU A 39 -7.42 1.83 -1.65
CA LEU A 39 -7.82 1.62 -0.25
C LEU A 39 -8.97 2.53 0.20
N GLU A 40 -9.14 3.69 -0.45
CA GLU A 40 -10.25 4.61 -0.22
C GLU A 40 -11.57 4.14 -0.84
N GLN A 41 -11.54 3.10 -1.70
CA GLN A 41 -12.76 2.53 -2.27
C GLN A 41 -13.60 1.81 -1.20
N PRO A 42 -14.94 1.86 -1.30
CA PRO A 42 -15.83 1.16 -0.37
C PRO A 42 -15.70 -0.37 -0.46
N THR A 43 -15.16 -0.88 -1.57
CA THR A 43 -14.85 -2.30 -1.74
C THR A 43 -13.46 -2.41 -2.35
N TRP A 44 -12.58 -3.12 -1.67
CA TRP A 44 -11.20 -3.27 -2.14
C TRP A 44 -11.09 -4.27 -3.27
N ASP A 45 -10.51 -3.81 -4.39
CA ASP A 45 -10.02 -4.71 -5.44
C ASP A 45 -8.70 -5.32 -4.99
N VAL A 46 -8.81 -6.43 -4.27
CA VAL A 46 -7.66 -7.20 -3.76
C VAL A 46 -6.72 -7.62 -4.90
N GLN A 47 -7.26 -7.93 -6.08
CA GLN A 47 -6.44 -8.36 -7.21
C GLN A 47 -5.59 -7.20 -7.75
N ALA A 48 -6.18 -6.01 -7.87
CA ALA A 48 -5.45 -4.80 -8.24
C ALA A 48 -4.40 -4.42 -7.19
N LEU A 49 -4.75 -4.46 -5.91
CA LEU A 49 -3.82 -4.16 -4.81
C LEU A 49 -2.61 -5.12 -4.82
N THR A 50 -2.83 -6.43 -4.91
CA THR A 50 -1.74 -7.42 -4.92
C THR A 50 -0.87 -7.30 -6.17
N ARG A 51 -1.46 -7.08 -7.36
CA ARG A 51 -0.66 -6.88 -8.59
C ARG A 51 0.20 -5.62 -8.53
N LEU A 52 -0.38 -4.52 -8.04
CA LEU A 52 0.36 -3.27 -7.90
C LEU A 52 1.50 -3.43 -6.88
N ALA A 53 1.23 -4.10 -5.76
CA ALA A 53 2.24 -4.41 -4.76
C ALA A 53 3.42 -5.19 -5.35
N GLN A 54 3.15 -6.21 -6.17
CA GLN A 54 4.20 -6.98 -6.85
C GLN A 54 5.04 -6.10 -7.78
N VAL A 55 4.40 -5.26 -8.59
CA VAL A 55 5.11 -4.31 -9.47
C VAL A 55 5.97 -3.33 -8.67
N MET A 56 5.48 -2.85 -7.53
CA MET A 56 6.23 -1.98 -6.64
C MET A 56 7.45 -2.67 -6.03
N GLN A 57 7.31 -3.93 -5.62
CA GLN A 57 8.39 -4.75 -5.08
C GLN A 57 9.47 -5.09 -6.13
N ASP A 58 9.07 -5.43 -7.35
CA ASP A 58 10.00 -5.90 -8.38
C ASP A 58 10.69 -4.76 -9.15
N ALA A 59 9.98 -3.65 -9.37
CA ALA A 59 10.43 -2.60 -10.29
C ALA A 59 10.83 -1.29 -9.61
N SER A 60 10.73 -1.19 -8.28
CA SER A 60 11.27 -0.03 -7.56
C SER A 60 12.79 -0.14 -7.40
N ILE A 61 13.48 0.98 -7.64
CA ILE A 61 14.96 1.04 -7.68
C ILE A 61 15.57 0.88 -6.29
N CYS A 62 14.90 1.35 -5.24
CA CYS A 62 15.41 1.36 -3.87
C CYS A 62 14.46 0.67 -2.88
N GLY A 63 14.98 0.36 -1.69
CA GLY A 63 14.23 -0.33 -0.64
C GLY A 63 12.97 0.43 -0.17
N LEU A 64 12.94 1.76 -0.26
CA LEU A 64 11.75 2.55 0.09
C LEU A 64 10.56 2.18 -0.83
N GLY A 65 10.76 2.24 -2.15
CA GLY A 65 9.71 1.90 -3.11
C GLY A 65 9.32 0.42 -3.07
N GLN A 66 10.28 -0.47 -2.80
CA GLN A 66 10.02 -1.91 -2.66
C GLN A 66 9.22 -2.22 -1.40
N ALA A 67 9.43 -1.48 -0.31
CA ALA A 67 8.74 -1.69 0.97
C ALA A 67 7.40 -0.96 1.08
N ALA A 68 7.17 0.07 0.25
CA ALA A 68 5.94 0.86 0.24
C ALA A 68 4.61 0.06 0.24
N PRO A 69 4.46 -1.07 -0.49
CA PRO A 69 3.21 -1.83 -0.48
C PRO A 69 3.04 -2.76 0.74
N ASN A 70 4.07 -2.93 1.59
CA ASN A 70 4.04 -3.88 2.70
C ASN A 70 2.89 -3.65 3.71
N PRO A 71 2.52 -2.41 4.09
CA PRO A 71 1.38 -2.18 4.98
C PRO A 71 0.09 -2.78 4.45
N VAL A 72 -0.15 -2.69 3.14
CA VAL A 72 -1.33 -3.25 2.48
C VAL A 72 -1.28 -4.76 2.40
N LEU A 73 -0.13 -5.31 2.05
CA LEU A 73 0.04 -6.76 1.98
C LEU A 73 -0.19 -7.42 3.35
N GLY A 74 0.34 -6.82 4.43
CA GLY A 74 0.08 -7.30 5.80
C GLY A 74 -1.40 -7.22 6.15
N LEU A 75 -2.06 -6.10 5.83
CA LEU A 75 -3.49 -5.91 6.05
C LEU A 75 -4.34 -6.98 5.33
N LEU A 76 -4.06 -7.23 4.05
CA LEU A 76 -4.77 -8.21 3.23
C LEU A 76 -4.50 -9.66 3.66
N LYS A 77 -3.31 -9.94 4.16
CA LYS A 77 -2.89 -11.29 4.59
C LYS A 77 -3.48 -11.66 5.94
N ASP A 78 -3.33 -10.78 6.93
CA ASP A 78 -3.54 -11.13 8.33
C ASP A 78 -4.87 -10.58 8.88
N PHE A 79 -5.44 -9.53 8.28
CA PHE A 79 -6.60 -8.80 8.83
C PHE A 79 -7.81 -8.69 7.90
N ARG A 80 -7.74 -9.25 6.69
CA ARG A 80 -8.85 -9.20 5.73
C ARG A 80 -10.21 -9.67 6.30
N PRO A 81 -10.32 -10.76 7.09
CA PRO A 81 -11.60 -11.16 7.67
C PRO A 81 -12.16 -10.17 8.70
N ALA A 82 -11.28 -9.41 9.37
CA ALA A 82 -11.66 -8.43 10.40
C ALA A 82 -12.06 -7.06 9.81
N LEU A 83 -11.84 -6.87 8.50
CA LEU A 83 -12.11 -5.61 7.77
C LEU A 83 -13.28 -5.75 6.79
N ALA A 84 -13.93 -6.92 6.75
CA ALA A 84 -15.06 -7.24 5.88
C ALA A 84 -16.42 -6.91 6.53
#